data_AF-A0A0C1L1S1-F1
#
_entry.id   AF-A0A0C1L1S1-F1
#
_cell.length_a   1.000
_cell.length_b   1.000
_cell.length_c   1.000
_cell.angle_alpha   90.00
_cell.angle_beta   90.00
_cell.angle_gamma   90.00
#
_symmetry.space_group_name_H-M   'P 1'
#
loop_
_entity.id
_entity.type
_entity.pdbx_description
1 polymer ?
#
loop_
_entity_poly.entity_id
_entity_poly.type
_entity_poly.pdbx_seq_one_letter_code
_entity_poly.pdbx_strand_id
1 'polypeptide(L)'
;MKSLTKLLVFVLAITSLIPLKIGMLTLHDHANAVEFFGLQSLSPDIEKIFLVLGAFILASMVMPVLAIVWLIKGKSEGFVLSYIVGFIAFARGALTLINFERHGITGARLSVTPMIVGFIILMITFIAAKQRAIKSKNP
;
A
#
# COMPACT_ATOMS: atom_id res chain seq x y z
N MET A 1 7.66 15.75 16.43
CA MET A 1 7.72 14.40 15.78
C MET A 1 9.15 14.15 15.28
N LYS A 2 9.74 12.96 15.53
CA LYS A 2 11.13 12.64 15.13
C LYS A 2 11.27 12.56 13.60
N SER A 3 12.49 12.80 13.07
CA SER A 3 12.77 12.81 11.63
C SER A 3 12.36 11.50 10.93
N LEU A 4 12.67 10.34 11.52
CA LEU A 4 12.28 9.03 10.98
C LEU A 4 10.77 8.77 10.98
N THR A 5 10.04 9.24 12.00
CA THR A 5 8.57 9.13 12.02
C THR A 5 7.93 10.04 10.97
N LYS A 6 8.51 11.23 10.73
CA LYS A 6 8.09 12.11 9.62
C LYS A 6 8.30 11.44 8.26
N LEU A 7 9.47 10.82 8.06
CA LEU A 7 9.76 10.08 6.84
C LEU A 7 8.78 8.90 6.66
N LEU A 8 8.49 8.15 7.73
CA LEU A 8 7.51 7.06 7.67
C LEU A 8 6.12 7.55 7.26
N VAL A 9 5.64 8.64 7.87
CA VAL A 9 4.36 9.25 7.51
C VAL A 9 4.34 9.69 6.05
N PHE A 10 5.44 10.30 5.57
CA PHE A 10 5.56 10.73 4.18
C PHE A 10 5.52 9.55 3.21
N VAL A 11 6.26 8.47 3.48
CA VAL A 11 6.24 7.25 2.65
C VAL A 11 4.85 6.63 2.66
N LEU A 12 4.18 6.50 3.82
CA LEU A 12 2.81 5.99 3.91
C LEU A 12 1.81 6.86 3.13
N ALA A 13 1.98 8.19 3.16
CA ALA A 13 1.13 9.11 2.41
C ALA A 13 1.33 8.96 0.90
N ILE A 14 2.57 8.90 0.40
CA ILE A 14 2.82 8.69 -1.04
C ILE A 14 2.30 7.33 -1.49
N THR A 15 2.56 6.29 -0.71
CA THR A 15 2.20 4.92 -1.08
C THR A 15 0.70 4.67 -1.04
N SER A 16 -0.06 5.44 -0.27
CA SER A 16 -1.54 5.43 -0.31
C SER A 16 -2.12 6.13 -1.54
N LEU A 17 -1.40 7.04 -2.20
CA LEU A 17 -1.87 7.67 -3.44
C LEU A 17 -2.04 6.67 -4.58
N ILE A 18 -1.24 5.59 -4.62
CA ILE A 18 -1.31 4.58 -5.69
C ILE A 18 -2.65 3.82 -5.66
N PRO A 19 -3.01 3.11 -4.58
CA PRO A 19 -4.32 2.48 -4.44
C PRO A 19 -5.47 3.48 -4.43
N LEU A 20 -5.29 4.71 -3.94
CA LEU A 20 -6.31 5.76 -4.10
C LEU A 20 -6.58 6.04 -5.59
N LYS A 21 -5.53 6.24 -6.39
CA LYS A 21 -5.63 6.43 -7.84
C LYS A 21 -6.27 5.23 -8.53
N ILE A 22 -5.83 4.01 -8.20
CA ILE A 22 -6.37 2.79 -8.81
C ILE A 22 -7.84 2.61 -8.42
N GLY A 23 -8.19 2.75 -7.14
CA GLY A 23 -9.58 2.63 -6.68
C GLY A 23 -10.51 3.65 -7.33
N MET A 24 -10.06 4.90 -7.49
CA MET A 24 -10.80 5.94 -8.22
C MET A 24 -10.95 5.63 -9.71
N LEU A 25 -9.89 5.16 -10.38
CA LEU A 25 -9.95 4.72 -11.78
C LEU A 25 -10.95 3.57 -11.93
N THR A 26 -10.89 2.56 -11.06
CA THR A 26 -11.78 1.40 -11.11
C THR A 26 -13.25 1.77 -10.84
N LEU A 27 -13.53 2.82 -10.06
CA LEU A 27 -14.90 3.24 -9.71
C LEU A 27 -15.51 4.26 -10.67
N HIS A 28 -14.71 5.15 -11.26
CA HIS A 28 -15.21 6.26 -12.07
C HIS A 28 -14.83 6.19 -13.54
N ASP A 29 -13.79 5.43 -13.89
CA ASP A 29 -13.22 5.39 -15.24
C ASP A 29 -12.94 3.94 -15.68
N HIS A 30 -14.03 3.20 -15.84
CA HIS A 30 -14.02 1.76 -16.07
C HIS A 30 -13.27 1.37 -17.36
N ALA A 31 -13.32 2.22 -18.41
CA ALA A 31 -12.59 1.98 -19.65
C ALA A 31 -11.08 1.97 -19.43
N ASN A 32 -10.55 2.98 -18.72
CA ASN A 32 -9.13 3.06 -18.39
C ASN A 32 -8.72 1.99 -17.36
N ALA A 33 -9.61 1.57 -16.47
CA ALA A 33 -9.36 0.46 -15.56
C ALA A 33 -9.25 -0.87 -16.33
N VAL A 34 -10.14 -1.12 -17.28
CA VAL A 34 -10.16 -2.33 -18.13
C VAL A 34 -8.88 -2.45 -18.95
N GLU A 35 -8.40 -1.33 -19.53
CA GLU A 35 -7.10 -1.26 -20.20
C GLU A 35 -5.94 -1.51 -19.22
N PHE A 36 -5.98 -0.90 -18.04
CA PHE A 36 -4.97 -1.09 -16.99
C PHE A 36 -4.85 -2.56 -16.52
N PHE A 37 -5.96 -3.30 -16.50
CA PHE A 37 -6.00 -4.73 -16.16
C PHE A 37 -5.88 -5.67 -17.38
N GLY A 38 -5.76 -5.14 -18.61
CA GLY A 38 -5.52 -5.94 -19.82
C GLY A 38 -6.73 -6.71 -20.34
N LEU A 39 -7.95 -6.27 -20.05
CA LEU A 39 -9.19 -6.90 -20.52
C LEU A 39 -9.68 -6.26 -21.84
N GLN A 40 -10.19 -7.09 -22.77
CA GLN A 40 -10.59 -6.63 -24.12
C GLN A 40 -12.07 -6.26 -24.27
N SER A 41 -12.95 -6.58 -23.31
CA SER A 41 -14.37 -6.17 -23.38
C SER A 41 -15.03 -6.04 -22.01
N LEU A 42 -15.93 -5.07 -21.89
CA LEU A 42 -16.82 -4.85 -20.74
C LEU A 42 -18.10 -5.65 -20.96
N SER A 43 -18.19 -6.84 -20.38
CA SER A 43 -19.51 -7.42 -20.10
C SER A 43 -20.11 -6.75 -18.86
N PRO A 44 -21.44 -6.66 -18.73
CA PRO A 44 -22.10 -6.09 -17.54
C PRO A 44 -21.69 -6.76 -16.22
N ASP A 45 -21.26 -8.03 -16.27
CA ASP A 45 -20.77 -8.77 -15.10
C ASP A 45 -19.35 -8.35 -14.70
N ILE A 46 -18.50 -7.99 -15.67
CA ILE A 46 -17.16 -7.45 -15.42
C ILE A 46 -17.26 -6.08 -14.76
N GLU A 47 -18.21 -5.23 -15.17
CA GLU A 47 -18.40 -3.91 -14.56
C GLU A 47 -18.72 -3.98 -13.05
N LYS A 48 -19.59 -4.91 -12.64
CA LYS A 48 -19.89 -5.15 -11.21
C LYS A 48 -18.66 -5.63 -10.43
N ILE A 49 -17.84 -6.49 -11.02
CA ILE A 49 -16.59 -6.97 -10.41
C ILE A 49 -15.62 -5.81 -10.20
N PHE A 50 -15.50 -4.92 -11.18
CA PHE A 50 -14.65 -3.74 -11.09
C PHE A 50 -15.15 -2.78 -10.01
N LEU A 51 -16.45 -2.54 -9.91
CA LEU A 51 -17.01 -1.68 -8.86
C LEU A 51 -16.70 -2.23 -7.46
N VAL A 52 -16.88 -3.53 -7.23
CA VAL A 52 -16.54 -4.18 -5.95
C VAL A 52 -15.03 -4.13 -5.69
N LEU A 53 -14.21 -4.38 -6.70
CA LEU A 53 -12.76 -4.33 -6.61
C LEU A 53 -12.26 -2.91 -6.28
N GLY A 54 -12.80 -1.90 -6.93
CA GLY A 54 -12.47 -0.49 -6.69
C GLY A 54 -12.84 -0.05 -5.29
N ALA A 55 -14.05 -0.41 -4.82
CA ALA A 55 -14.48 -0.16 -3.45
C ALA A 55 -13.59 -0.88 -2.43
N PHE A 56 -13.20 -2.13 -2.69
CA PHE A 56 -12.27 -2.88 -1.84
C PHE A 56 -10.88 -2.23 -1.79
N ILE A 57 -10.35 -1.78 -2.94
CA ILE A 57 -9.07 -1.07 -3.01
C ILE A 57 -9.14 0.25 -2.23
N LEU A 58 -10.24 1.00 -2.31
CA LEU A 58 -10.44 2.20 -1.50
C LEU A 58 -10.56 1.87 0.00
N ALA A 59 -11.30 0.83 0.36
CA ALA A 59 -11.41 0.40 1.76
C ALA A 59 -10.05 0.00 2.35
N SER A 60 -9.14 -0.54 1.54
CA SER A 60 -7.77 -0.84 1.96
C SER A 60 -6.97 0.41 2.39
N MET A 61 -7.40 1.62 1.99
CA MET A 61 -6.81 2.91 2.40
C MET A 61 -7.10 3.32 3.83
N VAL A 62 -8.07 2.69 4.47
CA VAL A 62 -8.34 2.94 5.89
C VAL A 62 -7.12 2.61 6.75
N MET A 63 -6.40 1.52 6.44
CA MET A 63 -5.22 1.10 7.22
C MET A 63 -4.05 2.11 7.18
N PRO A 64 -3.52 2.54 6.01
CA PRO A 64 -2.44 3.52 5.98
C PRO A 64 -2.88 4.89 6.52
N VAL A 65 -4.14 5.31 6.32
CA VAL A 65 -4.65 6.56 6.90
C VAL A 65 -4.70 6.49 8.42
N LEU A 66 -5.23 5.42 9.00
CA LEU A 66 -5.23 5.21 10.45
C LEU A 66 -3.81 5.14 11.02
N ALA A 67 -2.89 4.47 10.31
CA ALA A 67 -1.48 4.44 10.68
C ALA A 67 -0.89 5.85 10.76
N ILE A 68 -1.11 6.69 9.74
CA ILE A 68 -0.66 8.08 9.70
C ILE A 68 -1.25 8.88 10.87
N VAL A 69 -2.57 8.83 11.07
CA VAL A 69 -3.25 9.55 12.15
C VAL A 69 -2.71 9.15 13.52
N TRP A 70 -2.50 7.85 13.76
CA TRP A 70 -1.94 7.37 15.02
C TRP A 70 -0.46 7.72 15.18
N LEU A 71 0.35 7.70 14.12
CA LEU A 71 1.74 8.15 14.18
C LEU A 71 1.84 9.65 14.51
N ILE A 72 0.98 10.49 13.93
CA ILE A 72 0.89 11.92 14.23
C ILE A 72 0.49 12.15 15.68
N LYS A 73 -0.49 11.39 16.18
CA LYS A 73 -0.92 11.42 17.60
C LYS A 73 0.11 10.79 18.55
N GLY A 74 1.22 10.27 18.04
CA GLY A 74 2.23 9.61 18.85
C GLY A 74 1.71 8.32 19.50
N LYS A 75 0.80 7.59 18.88
CA LYS A 75 0.32 6.27 19.35
C LYS A 75 1.21 5.13 18.83
N SER A 76 1.40 4.07 19.62
CA SER A 76 2.24 2.93 19.22
C SER A 76 1.57 2.05 18.17
N GLU A 77 0.24 2.02 18.19
CA GLU A 77 -0.65 1.34 17.26
C GLU A 77 -0.40 1.80 15.82
N GLY A 78 0.03 3.06 15.63
CA GLY A 78 0.43 3.59 14.33
C GLY A 78 1.63 2.83 13.75
N PHE A 79 2.60 2.44 14.55
CA PHE A 79 3.74 1.62 14.09
C PHE A 79 3.31 0.20 13.75
N VAL A 80 2.37 -0.39 14.51
CA VAL A 80 1.83 -1.73 14.22
C VAL A 80 1.10 -1.73 12.88
N LEU A 81 0.22 -0.76 12.66
CA LEU A 81 -0.48 -0.64 11.36
C LEU A 81 0.48 -0.37 10.21
N SER A 82 1.49 0.48 10.38
CA SER A 82 2.52 0.69 9.35
C SER A 82 3.27 -0.59 9.00
N TYR A 83 3.54 -1.44 10.01
CA TYR A 83 4.17 -2.74 9.80
C TYR A 83 3.28 -3.66 8.95
N ILE A 84 1.98 -3.71 9.26
CA ILE A 84 0.99 -4.48 8.50
C ILE A 84 0.91 -3.97 7.05
N VAL A 85 0.82 -2.65 6.85
CA VAL A 85 0.78 -2.03 5.51
C VAL A 85 2.04 -2.38 4.70
N GLY A 86 3.22 -2.26 5.32
CA GLY A 86 4.49 -2.63 4.67
C GLY A 86 4.56 -4.11 4.32
N PHE A 87 4.08 -4.98 5.21
CA PHE A 87 4.03 -6.42 4.97
C PHE A 87 3.07 -6.79 3.84
N ILE A 88 1.86 -6.24 3.80
CA ILE A 88 0.89 -6.49 2.72
C ILE A 88 1.47 -6.04 1.37
N ALA A 89 2.10 -4.86 1.31
CA ALA A 89 2.75 -4.38 0.09
C ALA A 89 3.89 -5.31 -0.36
N PHE A 90 4.73 -5.74 0.58
CA PHE A 90 5.82 -6.68 0.31
C PHE A 90 5.30 -8.03 -0.20
N ALA A 91 4.36 -8.64 0.53
CA ALA A 91 3.76 -9.92 0.20
C ALA A 91 3.05 -9.86 -1.16
N ARG A 92 2.33 -8.79 -1.46
CA ARG A 92 1.74 -8.58 -2.79
C ARG A 92 2.79 -8.57 -3.89
N GLY A 93 3.89 -7.83 -3.71
CA GLY A 93 4.98 -7.81 -4.67
C GLY A 93 5.62 -9.19 -4.87
N ALA A 94 5.87 -9.91 -3.78
CA ALA A 94 6.40 -11.27 -3.81
C ALA A 94 5.45 -12.26 -4.50
N LEU A 95 4.14 -12.20 -4.22
CA LEU A 95 3.15 -13.05 -4.87
C LEU A 95 3.06 -12.78 -6.38
N THR A 96 3.12 -11.52 -6.80
CA THR A 96 3.18 -11.16 -8.23
C THR A 96 4.49 -11.64 -8.86
N LEU A 97 5.60 -11.63 -8.10
CA LEU A 97 6.89 -12.16 -8.55
C LEU A 97 6.91 -13.69 -8.66
N ILE A 98 6.14 -14.41 -7.85
CA ILE A 98 6.03 -15.88 -7.98
C ILE A 98 5.15 -16.25 -9.18
N ASN A 99 4.12 -15.44 -9.46
CA ASN A 99 3.22 -15.62 -10.62
C ASN A 99 3.78 -15.06 -11.94
N PHE A 100 5.11 -14.89 -12.01
CA PHE A 100 5.80 -14.15 -13.06
C PHE A 100 5.69 -14.72 -14.46
N GLU A 101 5.55 -16.04 -14.55
CA GLU A 101 5.57 -16.79 -15.80
C GLU A 101 4.49 -16.32 -16.80
N ARG A 102 3.51 -15.55 -16.34
CA ARG A 102 2.41 -15.02 -17.17
C ARG A 102 2.57 -13.60 -17.73
N HIS A 103 3.53 -12.76 -17.28
CA HIS A 103 3.47 -11.30 -17.53
C HIS A 103 4.74 -10.59 -18.07
N GLY A 104 5.85 -11.30 -18.33
CA GLY A 104 7.06 -10.71 -18.94
C GLY A 104 7.68 -9.52 -18.17
N ILE A 105 8.36 -8.59 -18.87
CA ILE A 105 9.06 -7.43 -18.27
C ILE A 105 8.09 -6.48 -17.54
N THR A 106 6.84 -6.38 -17.99
CA THR A 106 5.80 -5.57 -17.35
C THR A 106 5.37 -6.17 -16.00
N GLY A 107 5.32 -7.50 -15.92
CA GLY A 107 5.18 -8.24 -14.67
C GLY A 107 6.29 -7.92 -13.65
N ALA A 108 7.52 -7.67 -14.12
CA ALA A 108 8.70 -7.33 -13.28
C ALA A 108 8.48 -6.04 -12.52
N ARG A 109 7.98 -5.04 -13.22
CA ARG A 109 7.74 -3.72 -12.62
C ARG A 109 6.56 -3.80 -11.64
N LEU A 110 5.50 -4.51 -12.02
CA LEU A 110 4.31 -4.69 -11.19
C LEU A 110 4.59 -5.52 -9.91
N SER A 111 5.62 -6.36 -9.90
CA SER A 111 6.03 -7.13 -8.72
C SER A 111 7.09 -6.44 -7.86
N VAL A 112 8.14 -5.90 -8.48
CA VAL A 112 9.31 -5.36 -7.77
C VAL A 112 9.01 -4.05 -7.05
N THR A 113 8.24 -3.14 -7.66
CA THR A 113 7.91 -1.84 -7.06
C THR A 113 7.16 -1.97 -5.73
N PRO A 114 6.02 -2.69 -5.62
CA PRO A 114 5.34 -2.85 -4.33
C PRO A 114 6.19 -3.61 -3.30
N MET A 115 7.05 -4.53 -3.75
CA MET A 115 7.96 -5.26 -2.87
C MET A 115 8.99 -4.33 -2.21
N ILE A 116 9.69 -3.51 -3.00
CA ILE A 116 10.69 -2.55 -2.50
C ILE A 116 10.03 -1.53 -1.57
N VAL A 117 8.87 -1.01 -1.96
CA VAL A 117 8.11 -0.05 -1.15
C VAL A 117 7.70 -0.66 0.19
N GLY A 118 7.15 -1.88 0.19
CA GLY A 118 6.79 -2.60 1.39
C GLY A 118 7.99 -2.82 2.32
N PHE A 119 9.14 -3.19 1.75
CA PHE A 119 10.38 -3.35 2.49
C PHE A 119 10.86 -2.04 3.14
N ILE A 120 10.81 -0.92 2.41
CA ILE A 120 11.18 0.40 2.94
C ILE A 120 10.27 0.78 4.13
N ILE A 121 8.96 0.59 4.01
CA ILE A 121 8.02 0.86 5.11
C ILE A 121 8.37 0.01 6.33
N LEU A 122 8.63 -1.29 6.16
CA LEU A 122 9.01 -2.21 7.24
C LEU A 122 10.29 -1.76 7.94
N MET A 123 11.34 -1.44 7.17
CA MET A 123 12.63 -0.99 7.72
C MET A 123 12.50 0.31 8.51
N ILE A 124 11.86 1.33 7.94
CA ILE A 124 11.70 2.63 8.61
C ILE A 124 10.83 2.46 9.86
N THR A 125 9.76 1.67 9.78
CA THR A 125 8.89 1.39 10.93
C THR A 125 9.65 0.72 12.06
N PHE A 126 10.46 -0.30 11.76
CA PHE A 126 11.29 -1.01 12.74
C PHE A 126 12.26 -0.07 13.46
N ILE A 127 13.02 0.73 12.70
CA ILE A 127 14.01 1.66 13.26
C ILE A 127 13.32 2.74 14.09
N ALA A 128 12.22 3.31 13.58
CA ALA A 128 11.48 4.36 14.28
C ALA A 128 10.82 3.86 15.57
N ALA A 129 10.27 2.63 15.57
CA ALA A 129 9.72 1.99 16.76
C ALA A 129 10.80 1.71 17.81
N LYS A 130 11.96 1.16 17.39
CA LYS A 130 13.10 0.89 18.29
C LYS A 130 13.62 2.17 18.95
N GLN A 131 13.81 3.25 18.18
CA GLN A 131 14.24 4.55 18.72
C GLN A 131 13.24 5.16 19.71
N ARG A 132 11.95 4.83 19.58
CA ARG A 132 10.92 5.28 20.51
C ARG A 132 10.96 4.48 21.82
N ALA A 133 11.08 3.16 21.72
CA ALA A 133 11.16 2.27 22.88
C ALA A 133 12.42 2.50 23.74
N ILE A 134 13.55 2.84 23.12
CA ILE A 134 14.78 3.20 23.86
C ILE A 134 14.56 4.48 24.67
N LYS A 135 13.86 5.47 24.11
CA LYS A 135 13.62 6.74 24.80
C LYS A 135 12.60 6.63 25.92
N SER A 136 11.62 5.72 25.84
CA SER A 136 10.67 5.53 26.95
C SER A 136 11.29 4.85 28.17
N LYS A 137 12.50 4.28 28.04
CA LYS A 137 13.24 3.67 29.16
C LYS A 137 14.22 4.61 29.86
N ASN A 138 14.58 5.74 29.23
CA ASN A 138 15.45 6.78 29.79
C ASN A 138 14.70 8.13 29.76
N PRO A 139 13.84 8.42 30.75
CA PRO A 139 13.07 9.66 30.82
C PRO A 139 13.95 10.90 31.01
#